data_AF-A0A1G7LLK9-F1
#
_entry.id   AF-A0A1G7LLK9-F1
#
_cell.length_a   1.000
_cell.length_b   1.000
_cell.length_c   1.000
_cell.angle_alpha   90.00
_cell.angle_beta   90.00
_cell.angle_gamma   90.00
#
_symmetry.space_group_name_H-M   'P 1'
#
loop_
_entity.id
_entity.type
_entity.pdbx_description
1 polymer ?
#
loop_
_entity_poly.entity_id
_entity_poly.type
_entity_poly.pdbx_seq_one_letter_code
_entity_poly.pdbx_strand_id
1 'polypeptide(L)'
;MSVPSRPSETVQVSSDGTVLQAPVGEAQAAVRAEGEQVGAVRTDDWTVADYHDPDFDHPDTRPRLRGWLHLFASFGAVVAGAVLIPLAWVEGGLRAGLPVSVYCLTILGLFGISAAYHRRRWSPRGWKLMKRLDHSMIFLFIAGTYTPFAALSVPYPTNWWIFGIVWAGALAGVALKMAWPTAPRWLGVPIYLALGWVAVFVLVDILQLAGVTAMVLLAAGGLLYSVGAVAYATKRPNPVPGVFGYHEVFHAMTIVAAACHYTAVYFAIYNSPFV
;
A
#
# COMPACT_ATOMS: atom_id res chain seq x y z
N MET A 1 -31.06 -42.27 -16.81
CA MET A 1 -31.12 -41.11 -15.90
C MET A 1 -30.25 -40.02 -16.50
N SER A 2 -30.88 -39.00 -17.09
CA SER A 2 -30.21 -37.83 -17.66
C SER A 2 -29.86 -36.84 -16.55
N VAL A 3 -28.60 -36.40 -16.52
CA VAL A 3 -28.15 -35.28 -15.68
C VAL A 3 -28.75 -34.00 -16.24
N PRO A 4 -29.36 -33.11 -15.44
CA PRO A 4 -29.88 -31.84 -15.94
C PRO A 4 -28.73 -30.95 -16.43
N SER A 5 -28.86 -30.40 -17.64
CA SER A 5 -27.95 -29.39 -18.18
C SER A 5 -27.97 -28.13 -17.29
N ARG A 6 -26.79 -27.67 -16.85
CA ARG A 6 -26.63 -26.39 -16.15
C ARG A 6 -27.06 -25.22 -17.06
N PRO A 7 -27.59 -24.11 -16.52
CA PRO A 7 -27.99 -22.96 -17.31
C PRO A 7 -26.78 -22.30 -17.97
N SER A 8 -26.90 -22.06 -19.28
CA SER A 8 -26.18 -21.10 -20.13
C SER A 8 -25.02 -20.33 -19.49
N GLU A 9 -23.82 -20.92 -19.48
CA GLU A 9 -22.60 -20.11 -19.44
C GLU A 9 -22.58 -19.25 -20.71
N THR A 10 -22.50 -17.94 -20.52
CA THR A 10 -22.23 -16.99 -21.61
C THR A 10 -20.73 -16.79 -21.68
N VAL A 11 -20.17 -16.84 -22.88
CA VAL A 11 -18.74 -16.61 -23.12
C VAL A 11 -18.57 -15.32 -23.89
N GLN A 12 -17.49 -14.61 -23.59
CA GLN A 12 -17.08 -13.46 -24.38
C GLN A 12 -16.34 -13.96 -25.62
N VAL A 13 -16.91 -13.71 -26.79
CA VAL A 13 -16.26 -13.96 -28.07
C VAL A 13 -15.70 -12.64 -28.56
N SER A 14 -14.41 -12.65 -28.89
CA SER A 14 -13.72 -11.53 -29.51
C SER A 14 -13.40 -11.91 -30.95
N SER A 15 -14.08 -11.30 -31.91
CA SER A 15 -13.74 -11.32 -33.33
C SER A 15 -13.64 -9.86 -33.82
N ASP A 16 -12.59 -9.53 -34.55
CA ASP A 16 -12.33 -8.20 -35.12
C ASP A 16 -12.48 -7.01 -34.12
N GLY A 17 -12.03 -7.21 -32.88
CA GLY A 17 -12.06 -6.16 -31.84
C GLY A 17 -13.44 -5.89 -31.24
N THR A 18 -14.46 -6.67 -31.60
CA THR A 18 -15.81 -6.59 -31.02
C THR A 18 -16.01 -7.71 -30.00
N VAL A 19 -16.41 -7.35 -28.77
CA VAL A 19 -16.67 -8.31 -27.69
C VAL A 19 -18.17 -8.53 -27.56
N LEU A 20 -18.65 -9.73 -27.89
CA LEU A 20 -20.06 -10.12 -27.77
C LEU A 20 -20.25 -11.14 -26.65
N GLN A 21 -21.29 -10.97 -25.84
CA GLN A 21 -21.75 -12.01 -24.91
C GLN A 21 -22.81 -12.86 -25.61
N ALA A 22 -22.49 -14.13 -25.84
CA ALA A 22 -23.44 -15.08 -26.42
C ALA A 22 -23.44 -16.39 -25.62
N PRO A 23 -24.54 -17.15 -25.61
CA PRO A 23 -24.54 -18.52 -25.10
C PRO A 23 -23.42 -19.32 -25.78
N VAL A 24 -22.69 -20.15 -25.02
CA VAL A 24 -21.54 -20.93 -25.51
C VAL A 24 -21.81 -21.65 -26.84
N GLY A 25 -23.01 -22.21 -27.02
CA GLY A 25 -23.38 -22.90 -28.27
C GLY A 25 -23.43 -22.00 -29.50
N GLU A 26 -23.98 -20.79 -29.36
CA GLU A 26 -24.10 -19.82 -30.48
C GLU A 26 -22.75 -19.18 -30.80
N ALA A 27 -21.98 -18.83 -29.75
CA ALA A 27 -20.61 -18.36 -29.83
C ALA A 27 -19.69 -19.31 -30.62
N GLN A 28 -19.75 -20.61 -30.27
CA GLN A 28 -18.93 -21.64 -30.92
C GLN A 28 -19.38 -21.91 -32.36
N ALA A 29 -20.68 -21.81 -32.66
CA ALA A 29 -21.20 -21.98 -34.01
C ALA A 29 -20.76 -20.85 -34.95
N ALA A 30 -20.76 -19.60 -34.48
CA ALA A 30 -20.32 -18.43 -35.25
C ALA A 30 -18.82 -18.52 -35.62
N VAL A 31 -17.96 -18.80 -34.64
CA VAL A 31 -16.50 -18.95 -34.85
C VAL A 31 -16.20 -20.08 -35.85
N ARG A 32 -16.92 -21.21 -35.77
CA ARG A 32 -16.76 -22.32 -36.73
C ARG A 32 -17.26 -21.98 -38.13
N ALA A 33 -18.31 -21.14 -38.26
CA ALA A 33 -18.84 -20.72 -39.55
C ALA A 33 -17.86 -19.80 -40.31
N GLU A 34 -17.01 -19.07 -39.59
CA GLU A 34 -15.93 -18.24 -40.15
C GLU A 34 -14.67 -19.06 -40.50
N GLY A 35 -14.69 -20.38 -40.29
CA GLY A 35 -13.56 -21.28 -40.59
C GLY A 35 -12.44 -21.24 -39.54
N GLU A 36 -12.65 -20.54 -38.43
CA GLU A 36 -11.69 -20.46 -37.34
C GLU A 36 -11.86 -21.63 -36.35
N GLN A 37 -10.74 -22.04 -35.74
CA GLN A 37 -10.78 -23.05 -34.70
C GLN A 37 -11.21 -22.39 -33.38
N VAL A 38 -12.24 -22.94 -32.75
CA VAL A 38 -12.60 -22.61 -31.37
C VAL A 38 -11.44 -23.04 -30.48
N GLY A 39 -10.60 -22.07 -30.07
CA GLY A 39 -9.62 -22.30 -29.02
C GLY A 39 -10.31 -22.83 -27.77
N ALA A 40 -9.67 -23.73 -27.03
CA ALA A 40 -10.22 -24.20 -25.76
C ALA A 40 -10.58 -22.98 -24.91
N VAL A 41 -11.85 -22.86 -24.51
CA VAL A 41 -12.25 -21.90 -23.48
C VAL A 41 -11.35 -22.20 -22.29
N ARG A 42 -10.40 -21.30 -21.99
CA ARG A 42 -9.58 -21.46 -20.80
C ARG A 42 -10.52 -21.31 -19.61
N THR A 43 -10.92 -22.44 -19.06
CA THR A 43 -11.59 -22.56 -17.75
C THR A 43 -10.72 -22.05 -16.60
N ASP A 44 -9.50 -21.57 -16.90
CA ASP A 44 -8.51 -21.06 -15.96
C ASP A 44 -8.58 -19.54 -15.72
N ASP A 45 -9.51 -18.82 -16.36
CA ASP A 45 -9.67 -17.38 -16.13
C ASP A 45 -10.62 -17.14 -14.95
N TRP A 46 -10.04 -16.68 -13.83
CA TRP A 46 -10.77 -16.29 -12.62
C TRP A 46 -11.74 -15.14 -12.91
N THR A 47 -12.98 -15.29 -12.49
CA THR A 47 -14.01 -14.25 -12.53
C THR A 47 -13.94 -13.36 -11.30
N VAL A 48 -14.61 -12.19 -11.33
CA VAL A 48 -14.76 -11.31 -10.16
C VAL A 48 -15.36 -12.05 -8.95
N ALA A 49 -16.25 -13.02 -9.20
CA ALA A 49 -16.92 -13.79 -8.15
C ALA A 49 -15.92 -14.62 -7.31
N ASP A 50 -14.84 -15.11 -7.91
CA ASP A 50 -13.86 -15.99 -7.25
C ASP A 50 -13.05 -15.28 -6.15
N TYR A 51 -13.01 -13.95 -6.16
CA TYR A 51 -12.26 -13.16 -5.19
C TYR A 51 -13.06 -12.95 -3.88
N HIS A 52 -14.38 -13.06 -3.93
CA HIS A 52 -15.31 -12.91 -2.79
C HIS A 52 -15.06 -11.65 -1.95
N ASP A 53 -14.80 -10.52 -2.61
CA ASP A 53 -14.57 -9.24 -1.95
C ASP A 53 -15.21 -8.10 -2.76
N PRO A 54 -16.14 -7.34 -2.18
CA PRO A 54 -16.84 -6.26 -2.89
C PRO A 54 -15.92 -5.07 -3.23
N ASP A 55 -14.75 -4.98 -2.60
CA ASP A 55 -13.72 -3.98 -2.86
C ASP A 55 -12.61 -4.52 -3.78
N PHE A 56 -12.81 -5.68 -4.42
CA PHE A 56 -11.89 -6.18 -5.44
C PHE A 56 -11.95 -5.33 -6.71
N ASP A 57 -10.85 -4.63 -7.01
CA ASP A 57 -10.67 -3.92 -8.28
C ASP A 57 -10.13 -4.88 -9.33
N HIS A 58 -10.97 -5.28 -10.29
CA HIS A 58 -10.59 -6.18 -11.37
C HIS A 58 -9.42 -5.58 -12.18
N PRO A 59 -8.38 -6.37 -12.53
CA PRO A 59 -7.23 -5.88 -13.30
C PRO A 59 -7.58 -5.14 -14.60
N ASP A 60 -8.73 -5.48 -15.19
CA ASP A 60 -9.23 -4.90 -16.45
C ASP A 60 -10.09 -3.64 -16.27
N THR A 61 -10.58 -3.35 -15.06
CA THR A 61 -11.47 -2.19 -14.81
C THR A 61 -10.84 -1.12 -13.91
N ARG A 62 -9.70 -1.42 -13.28
CA ARG A 62 -8.96 -0.46 -12.46
C ARG A 62 -8.39 0.69 -13.30
N PRO A 63 -8.16 1.87 -12.69
CA PRO A 63 -7.51 2.99 -13.37
C PRO A 63 -6.14 2.62 -13.96
N ARG A 64 -5.79 3.19 -15.12
CA ARG A 64 -4.56 2.86 -15.85
C ARG A 64 -3.27 3.07 -15.04
N LEU A 65 -3.25 4.06 -14.15
CA LEU A 65 -2.09 4.36 -13.30
C LEU A 65 -2.00 3.53 -12.01
N ARG A 66 -2.93 2.58 -11.79
CA ARG A 66 -2.94 1.75 -10.57
C ARG A 66 -1.61 1.03 -10.37
N GLY A 67 -1.01 1.28 -9.20
CA GLY A 67 0.25 0.68 -8.76
C GLY A 67 1.52 1.24 -9.42
N TRP A 68 1.44 2.08 -10.46
CA TRP A 68 2.64 2.63 -11.11
C TRP A 68 3.41 3.59 -10.20
N LEU A 69 2.69 4.43 -9.46
CA LEU A 69 3.30 5.36 -8.51
C LEU A 69 4.17 4.64 -7.48
N HIS A 70 3.66 3.59 -6.84
CA HIS A 70 4.42 2.80 -5.87
C HIS A 70 5.53 1.96 -6.54
N LEU A 71 5.37 1.56 -7.80
CA LEU A 71 6.46 0.91 -8.54
C LEU A 71 7.66 1.84 -8.73
N PHE A 72 7.45 3.09 -9.13
CA PHE A 72 8.56 4.05 -9.23
C PHE A 72 9.11 4.43 -7.85
N ALA A 73 8.22 4.59 -6.86
CA ALA A 73 8.63 4.88 -5.50
C ALA A 73 9.44 3.75 -4.84
N SER A 74 9.27 2.49 -5.25
CA SER A 74 10.07 1.38 -4.70
C SER A 74 11.52 1.45 -5.14
N PHE A 75 11.79 1.82 -6.41
CA PHE A 75 13.16 2.13 -6.86
C PHE A 75 13.73 3.35 -6.11
N GLY A 76 12.91 4.39 -5.93
CA GLY A 76 13.26 5.55 -5.10
C GLY A 76 13.61 5.16 -3.67
N ALA A 77 12.88 4.21 -3.06
CA ALA A 77 13.14 3.72 -1.71
C ALA A 77 14.48 2.96 -1.60
N VAL A 78 14.88 2.23 -2.63
CA VAL A 78 16.21 1.60 -2.68
C VAL A 78 17.30 2.66 -2.65
N VAL A 79 17.19 3.70 -3.49
CA VAL A 79 18.16 4.81 -3.52
C VAL A 79 18.17 5.56 -2.19
N ALA A 80 16.98 5.89 -1.66
CA ALA A 80 16.82 6.56 -0.38
C ALA A 80 17.47 5.76 0.77
N GLY A 81 17.24 4.45 0.84
CA GLY A 81 17.88 3.57 1.81
C GLY A 81 19.39 3.48 1.64
N ALA A 82 19.88 3.35 0.40
CA ALA A 82 21.31 3.30 0.09
C ALA A 82 22.06 4.60 0.48
N VAL A 83 21.35 5.73 0.57
CA VAL A 83 21.91 7.00 1.04
C VAL A 83 21.77 7.14 2.56
N LEU A 84 20.56 7.02 3.10
CA LEU A 84 20.29 7.38 4.50
C LEU A 84 20.88 6.38 5.50
N ILE A 85 20.90 5.09 5.15
CA ILE A 85 21.42 4.05 6.05
C ILE A 85 22.91 4.30 6.34
N PRO A 86 23.83 4.41 5.36
CA PRO A 86 25.23 4.69 5.65
C PRO A 86 25.44 5.98 6.44
N LEU A 87 24.72 7.06 6.13
CA LEU A 87 24.81 8.32 6.87
C LEU A 87 24.44 8.12 8.35
N ALA A 88 23.35 7.40 8.63
CA ALA A 88 22.95 7.09 10.00
C ALA A 88 24.01 6.26 10.76
N TRP A 89 24.64 5.30 10.08
CA TRP A 89 25.69 4.48 10.69
C TRP A 89 26.96 5.28 11.00
N VAL A 90 27.33 6.22 10.12
CA VAL A 90 28.50 7.08 10.31
C VAL A 90 28.26 8.07 11.45
N GLU A 91 27.12 8.76 11.46
CA GLU A 91 26.84 9.81 12.45
C GLU A 91 26.52 9.24 13.83
N GLY A 92 25.78 8.13 13.91
CA GLY A 92 25.18 7.69 15.16
C GLY A 92 25.37 6.22 15.52
N GLY A 93 26.23 5.51 14.80
CA GLY A 93 26.53 4.09 15.04
C GLY A 93 25.27 3.24 15.14
N LEU A 94 25.19 2.39 16.17
CA LEU A 94 24.02 1.53 16.40
C LEU A 94 22.75 2.33 16.72
N ARG A 95 22.88 3.51 17.32
CA ARG A 95 21.73 4.29 17.81
C ARG A 95 20.95 4.95 16.69
N ALA A 96 21.61 5.41 15.63
CA ALA A 96 20.93 5.88 14.42
C ALA A 96 20.83 4.79 13.34
N GLY A 97 21.89 4.00 13.14
CA GLY A 97 21.99 3.01 12.06
C GLY A 97 20.88 1.97 12.10
N LEU A 98 20.59 1.35 13.25
CA LEU A 98 19.54 0.33 13.35
C LEU A 98 18.13 0.92 13.14
N PRO A 99 17.71 1.98 13.84
CA PRO A 99 16.38 2.57 13.64
C PRO A 99 16.13 3.05 12.21
N VAL A 100 17.12 3.69 11.59
CA VAL A 100 17.01 4.19 10.22
C VAL A 100 16.98 3.04 9.21
N SER A 101 17.72 1.96 9.46
CA SER A 101 17.64 0.73 8.63
C SER A 101 16.25 0.12 8.68
N VAL A 102 15.65 0.01 9.88
CA VAL A 102 14.27 -0.47 10.03
C VAL A 102 13.29 0.42 9.27
N TYR A 103 13.41 1.75 9.42
CA TYR A 103 12.60 2.70 8.67
C TYR A 103 12.70 2.48 7.15
N CYS A 104 13.91 2.47 6.60
CA CYS A 104 14.14 2.31 5.16
C CYS A 104 13.61 0.97 4.63
N LEU A 105 13.77 -0.12 5.39
CA LEU A 105 13.21 -1.43 5.05
C LEU A 105 11.68 -1.38 5.00
N THR A 106 11.02 -0.66 5.91
CA THR A 106 9.57 -0.52 5.90
C THR A 106 9.06 0.35 4.74
N ILE A 107 9.78 1.40 4.33
CA ILE A 107 9.47 2.17 3.11
C ILE A 107 9.55 1.26 1.88
N LEU A 108 10.67 0.53 1.74
CA LEU A 108 10.88 -0.38 0.62
C LEU A 108 9.80 -1.46 0.58
N GLY A 109 9.48 -2.04 1.74
CA GLY A 109 8.41 -3.02 1.89
C GLY A 109 7.05 -2.44 1.47
N LEU A 110 6.70 -1.23 1.94
CA LEU A 110 5.43 -0.57 1.61
C LEU A 110 5.29 -0.41 0.09
N PHE A 111 6.24 0.27 -0.55
CA PHE A 111 6.14 0.56 -1.97
C PHE A 111 6.35 -0.69 -2.84
N GLY A 112 7.28 -1.57 -2.47
CA GLY A 112 7.57 -2.80 -3.21
C GLY A 112 6.41 -3.79 -3.17
N ILE A 113 5.86 -4.07 -2.00
CA ILE A 113 4.71 -4.99 -1.86
C ILE A 113 3.48 -4.38 -2.53
N SER A 114 3.24 -3.08 -2.37
CA SER A 114 2.10 -2.40 -3.01
C SER A 114 2.20 -2.38 -4.53
N ALA A 115 3.39 -2.16 -5.08
CA ALA A 115 3.65 -2.31 -6.50
C ALA A 115 3.37 -3.75 -6.97
N ALA A 116 3.87 -4.76 -6.28
CA ALA A 116 3.64 -6.15 -6.64
C ALA A 116 2.15 -6.54 -6.56
N TYR A 117 1.43 -6.08 -5.53
CA TYR A 117 0.01 -6.30 -5.34
C TYR A 117 -0.81 -5.71 -6.50
N HIS A 118 -0.51 -4.48 -6.89
CA HIS A 118 -1.26 -3.77 -7.91
C HIS A 118 -0.80 -4.00 -9.35
N ARG A 119 0.45 -4.36 -9.62
CA ARG A 119 0.93 -4.47 -11.01
C ARG A 119 0.71 -5.86 -11.60
N ARG A 120 0.75 -6.91 -10.79
CA ARG A 120 0.61 -8.30 -11.25
C ARG A 120 -0.85 -8.79 -11.20
N ARG A 121 -1.23 -9.65 -12.15
CA ARG A 121 -2.46 -10.45 -12.06
C ARG A 121 -2.18 -11.67 -11.19
N TRP A 122 -2.92 -11.79 -10.10
CA TRP A 122 -2.78 -12.88 -9.12
C TRP A 122 -3.98 -13.81 -9.20
N SER A 123 -3.80 -15.11 -8.92
CA SER A 123 -4.94 -15.99 -8.64
C SER A 123 -5.69 -15.53 -7.39
N PRO A 124 -6.95 -15.93 -7.14
CA PRO A 124 -7.71 -15.50 -5.96
C PRO A 124 -6.99 -15.72 -4.64
N ARG A 125 -6.28 -16.86 -4.51
CA ARG A 125 -5.43 -17.17 -3.35
C ARG A 125 -4.23 -16.21 -3.25
N GLY A 126 -3.51 -16.00 -4.35
CA GLY A 126 -2.38 -15.08 -4.41
C GLY A 126 -2.78 -13.62 -4.14
N TRP A 127 -3.92 -13.19 -4.67
CA TRP A 127 -4.46 -11.86 -4.45
C TRP A 127 -4.81 -11.64 -2.98
N LYS A 128 -5.46 -12.61 -2.31
CA LYS A 128 -5.74 -12.52 -0.87
C LYS A 128 -4.45 -12.40 -0.07
N LEU A 129 -3.42 -13.20 -0.38
CA LEU A 129 -2.12 -13.09 0.28
C LEU A 129 -1.48 -11.72 0.06
N MET A 130 -1.43 -11.23 -1.18
CA MET A 130 -0.84 -9.92 -1.46
C MET A 130 -1.62 -8.77 -0.83
N LYS A 131 -2.96 -8.87 -0.77
CA LYS A 131 -3.80 -7.91 -0.03
C LYS A 131 -3.48 -7.89 1.45
N ARG A 132 -3.21 -9.06 2.06
CA ARG A 132 -2.75 -9.15 3.45
C ARG A 132 -1.43 -8.41 3.62
N LEU A 133 -0.45 -8.69 2.77
CA LEU A 133 0.87 -8.08 2.86
C LEU A 133 0.81 -6.56 2.63
N ASP A 134 0.13 -6.11 1.59
CA ASP A 134 -0.02 -4.68 1.24
C ASP A 134 -0.67 -3.89 2.38
N HIS A 135 -1.79 -4.36 2.90
CA HIS A 135 -2.48 -3.68 4.00
C HIS A 135 -1.73 -3.76 5.34
N SER A 136 -0.96 -4.84 5.58
CA SER A 136 -0.10 -4.96 6.76
C SER A 136 1.11 -4.04 6.70
N MET A 137 1.66 -3.80 5.51
CA MET A 137 2.81 -2.90 5.36
C MET A 137 2.49 -1.47 5.77
N ILE A 138 1.24 -1.02 5.67
CA ILE A 138 0.85 0.30 6.17
C ILE A 138 1.10 0.40 7.69
N PHE A 139 0.75 -0.64 8.46
CA PHE A 139 1.00 -0.68 9.91
C PHE A 139 2.50 -0.71 10.24
N LEU A 140 3.25 -1.58 9.57
CA LEU A 140 4.69 -1.70 9.78
C LEU A 140 5.43 -0.43 9.38
N PHE A 141 5.00 0.23 8.31
CA PHE A 141 5.57 1.49 7.86
C PHE A 141 5.30 2.64 8.83
N ILE A 142 4.11 2.71 9.43
CA ILE A 142 3.84 3.67 10.51
C ILE A 142 4.84 3.44 11.65
N ALA A 143 4.93 2.22 12.20
CA ALA A 143 5.87 1.93 13.29
C ALA A 143 7.35 2.13 12.90
N GLY A 144 7.72 1.74 11.68
CA GLY A 144 9.05 1.97 11.11
C GLY A 144 9.41 3.46 11.04
N THR A 145 8.44 4.32 10.71
CA THR A 145 8.62 5.79 10.69
C THR A 145 8.87 6.36 12.09
N TYR A 146 8.17 5.86 13.11
CA TYR A 146 8.39 6.28 14.50
C TYR A 146 9.74 5.86 15.05
N THR A 147 10.29 4.75 14.56
CA THR A 147 11.47 4.10 15.13
C THR A 147 12.71 5.03 15.18
N PRO A 148 13.12 5.74 14.12
CA PRO A 148 14.22 6.71 14.21
C PRO A 148 13.89 7.92 15.10
N PHE A 149 12.67 8.47 15.07
CA PHE A 149 12.32 9.61 15.94
C PHE A 149 12.31 9.24 17.42
N ALA A 150 11.82 8.05 17.78
CA ALA A 150 11.87 7.57 19.15
C ALA A 150 13.33 7.40 19.62
N ALA A 151 14.22 6.93 18.75
CA ALA A 151 15.63 6.72 19.09
C ALA A 151 16.45 8.02 19.17
N LEU A 152 16.15 9.00 18.30
CA LEU A 152 16.98 10.18 18.04
C LEU A 152 16.34 11.50 18.46
N SER A 153 15.04 11.56 18.75
CA SER A 153 14.32 12.82 18.92
C SER A 153 13.35 12.82 20.10
N VAL A 154 13.39 11.79 20.95
CA VAL A 154 12.56 11.69 22.15
C VAL A 154 13.43 11.21 23.32
N PRO A 155 13.41 11.92 24.47
CA PRO A 155 14.18 11.52 25.64
C PRO A 155 13.60 10.27 26.33
N TYR A 156 14.46 9.59 27.11
CA TYR A 156 14.01 8.55 28.04
C TYR A 156 13.16 9.17 29.17
N PRO A 157 12.08 8.50 29.64
CA PRO A 157 11.56 7.19 29.20
C PRO A 157 10.52 7.25 28.08
N THR A 158 10.13 8.45 27.64
CA THR A 158 9.04 8.66 26.66
C THR A 158 9.28 7.93 25.35
N ASN A 159 10.54 7.81 24.91
CA ASN A 159 10.91 7.05 23.72
C ASN A 159 10.42 5.59 23.73
N TRP A 160 10.55 4.90 24.87
CA TRP A 160 10.12 3.51 25.01
C TRP A 160 8.60 3.37 25.03
N TRP A 161 7.89 4.36 25.59
CA TRP A 161 6.42 4.39 25.50
C TRP A 161 5.96 4.53 24.05
N ILE A 162 6.55 5.46 23.30
CA ILE A 162 6.25 5.62 21.86
C ILE A 162 6.56 4.33 21.11
N PHE A 163 7.76 3.78 21.30
CA PHE A 163 8.19 2.55 20.63
C PHE A 163 7.24 1.38 20.94
N GLY A 164 6.88 1.18 22.21
CA GLY A 164 5.97 0.12 22.64
C GLY A 164 4.57 0.28 22.05
N ILE A 165 3.99 1.49 22.11
CA ILE A 165 2.64 1.77 21.60
C ILE A 165 2.58 1.55 20.09
N VAL A 166 3.52 2.10 19.33
CA VAL A 166 3.45 2.06 17.87
C VAL A 166 3.72 0.67 17.31
N TRP A 167 4.67 -0.08 17.88
CA TRP A 167 4.94 -1.45 17.45
C TRP A 167 3.86 -2.43 17.93
N ALA A 168 3.34 -2.30 19.15
CA ALA A 168 2.22 -3.13 19.60
C ALA A 168 0.98 -2.88 18.73
N GLY A 169 0.65 -1.61 18.45
CA GLY A 169 -0.43 -1.23 17.56
C GLY A 169 -0.23 -1.74 16.13
N ALA A 170 0.99 -1.67 15.61
CA ALA A 170 1.31 -2.18 14.27
C ALA A 170 1.17 -3.71 14.19
N LEU A 171 1.65 -4.45 15.19
CA LEU A 171 1.52 -5.91 15.24
C LEU A 171 0.07 -6.34 15.39
N ALA A 172 -0.73 -5.63 16.20
CA ALA A 172 -2.17 -5.86 16.30
C ALA A 172 -2.87 -5.60 14.95
N GLY A 173 -2.48 -4.52 14.25
CA GLY A 173 -2.98 -4.21 12.92
C GLY A 173 -2.60 -5.25 11.86
N VAL A 174 -1.36 -5.75 11.89
CA VAL A 174 -0.89 -6.85 11.04
C VAL A 174 -1.70 -8.11 11.32
N ALA A 175 -1.90 -8.47 12.59
CA ALA A 175 -2.71 -9.61 12.98
C ALA A 175 -4.15 -9.48 12.47
N LEU A 176 -4.76 -8.29 12.58
CA LEU A 176 -6.08 -8.01 12.02
C LEU A 176 -6.13 -8.25 10.51
N LYS A 177 -5.14 -7.79 9.74
CA LYS A 177 -5.11 -8.00 8.27
C LYS A 177 -4.76 -9.44 7.89
N MET A 178 -3.97 -10.15 8.70
CA MET A 178 -3.66 -11.57 8.53
C MET A 178 -4.81 -12.49 8.93
N ALA A 179 -5.71 -12.07 9.83
CA ALA A 179 -6.94 -12.79 10.12
C ALA A 179 -8.04 -12.43 9.11
N TRP A 180 -8.25 -11.14 8.86
CA TRP A 180 -9.36 -10.60 8.08
C TRP A 180 -8.87 -9.67 6.94
N PRO A 181 -8.51 -10.22 5.78
CA PRO A 181 -7.90 -9.45 4.68
C PRO A 181 -8.92 -8.57 3.97
N THR A 182 -10.19 -9.00 3.99
CA THR A 182 -11.35 -8.32 3.40
C THR A 182 -12.02 -7.36 4.40
N ALA A 183 -11.38 -7.09 5.54
CA ALA A 183 -11.88 -6.13 6.52
C ALA A 183 -12.16 -4.78 5.85
N PRO A 184 -13.35 -4.19 6.08
CA PRO A 184 -13.78 -3.02 5.35
C PRO A 184 -12.89 -1.82 5.63
N ARG A 185 -12.72 -0.95 4.64
CA ARG A 185 -11.82 0.21 4.75
C ARG A 185 -12.18 1.17 5.90
N TRP A 186 -13.47 1.28 6.25
CA TRP A 186 -13.92 2.13 7.36
C TRP A 186 -13.41 1.66 8.72
N LEU A 187 -13.03 0.38 8.85
CA LEU A 187 -12.37 -0.13 10.05
C LEU A 187 -10.86 0.12 10.00
N GLY A 188 -10.21 -0.17 8.85
CA GLY A 188 -8.77 -0.04 8.72
C GLY A 188 -8.25 1.40 8.80
N VAL A 189 -8.89 2.32 8.09
CA VAL A 189 -8.43 3.71 7.97
C VAL A 189 -8.35 4.45 9.31
N PRO A 190 -9.38 4.40 10.19
CA PRO A 190 -9.28 5.03 11.50
C PRO A 190 -8.15 4.45 12.36
N ILE A 191 -7.87 3.14 12.28
CA ILE A 191 -6.78 2.53 13.04
C ILE A 191 -5.42 3.01 12.51
N TYR A 192 -5.25 3.12 11.19
CA TYR A 192 -4.04 3.70 10.59
C TYR A 192 -3.83 5.14 11.05
N LEU A 193 -4.88 5.95 11.06
CA LEU A 193 -4.81 7.35 11.50
C LEU A 193 -4.52 7.45 13.00
N ALA A 194 -5.23 6.69 13.84
CA ALA A 194 -5.00 6.69 15.28
C ALA A 194 -3.55 6.35 15.63
N LEU A 195 -3.00 5.31 14.99
CA LEU A 195 -1.59 4.92 15.17
C LEU A 195 -0.64 5.98 14.60
N GLY A 196 -0.96 6.54 13.43
CA GLY A 196 -0.16 7.57 12.76
C GLY A 196 -0.10 8.91 13.50
N TRP A 197 -1.07 9.22 14.35
CA TRP A 197 -1.15 10.47 15.11
C TRP A 197 -0.55 10.40 16.52
N VAL A 198 0.03 9.27 16.94
CA VAL A 198 0.75 9.12 18.22
C VAL A 198 1.88 10.17 18.37
N ALA A 199 2.46 10.65 17.26
CA ALA A 199 3.52 11.66 17.24
C ALA A 199 3.11 12.97 17.90
N VAL A 200 1.81 13.29 17.96
CA VAL A 200 1.31 14.52 18.60
C VAL A 200 1.81 14.65 20.04
N PHE A 201 1.96 13.54 20.74
CA PHE A 201 2.43 13.53 22.13
C PHE A 201 3.91 13.87 22.30
N VAL A 202 4.69 13.88 21.21
CA VAL A 202 6.15 14.13 21.23
C VAL A 202 6.60 15.21 20.23
N LEU A 203 5.67 16.01 19.70
CA LEU A 203 6.03 17.08 18.74
C LEU A 203 6.94 18.14 19.36
N VAL A 204 6.80 18.41 20.66
CA VAL A 204 7.68 19.36 21.38
C VAL A 204 9.10 18.81 21.45
N ASP A 205 9.26 17.52 21.77
CA ASP A 205 10.57 16.87 21.78
C ASP A 205 11.20 16.90 20.38
N ILE A 206 10.43 16.57 19.34
CA ILE A 206 10.91 16.61 17.95
C ILE A 206 11.29 18.04 17.54
N LEU A 207 10.51 19.05 17.91
CA LEU A 207 10.83 20.46 17.63
C LEU A 207 12.16 20.87 18.28
N GLN A 208 12.37 20.48 19.54
CA GLN A 208 13.56 20.87 20.31
C GLN A 208 14.81 20.07 19.90
N LEU A 209 14.65 18.79 19.55
CA LEU A 209 15.78 17.87 19.36
C LEU A 209 16.08 17.54 17.89
N ALA A 210 15.08 17.55 17.01
CA ALA A 210 15.27 17.37 15.57
C ALA A 210 15.18 18.70 14.79
N GLY A 211 14.73 19.77 15.45
CA GLY A 211 14.65 21.12 14.90
C GLY A 211 13.35 21.42 14.14
N VAL A 212 13.16 22.72 13.87
CA VAL A 212 11.94 23.26 13.23
C VAL A 212 11.66 22.62 11.87
N THR A 213 12.70 22.43 11.05
CA THR A 213 12.55 21.84 9.71
C THR A 213 12.01 20.42 9.78
N ALA A 214 12.54 19.57 10.66
CA ALA A 214 12.06 18.21 10.84
C ALA A 214 10.60 18.20 11.32
N MET A 215 10.26 19.08 12.27
CA MET A 215 8.90 19.21 12.79
C MET A 215 7.88 19.62 11.71
N VAL A 216 8.21 20.63 10.89
CA VAL A 216 7.33 21.09 9.80
C VAL A 216 7.14 19.99 8.75
N LEU A 217 8.21 19.30 8.37
CA LEU A 217 8.15 18.17 7.42
C LEU A 217 7.32 17.01 7.97
N LEU A 218 7.46 16.69 9.25
CA LEU A 218 6.68 15.64 9.91
C LEU A 218 5.19 15.99 9.92
N ALA A 219 4.86 17.23 10.31
CA ALA A 219 3.49 17.72 10.33
C ALA A 219 2.87 17.76 8.93
N ALA A 220 3.59 18.29 7.93
CA ALA A 220 3.15 18.31 6.55
C ALA A 220 2.92 16.89 6.01
N GLY A 221 3.85 15.97 6.25
CA GLY A 221 3.70 14.56 5.87
C GLY A 221 2.53 13.88 6.58
N GLY A 222 2.32 14.14 7.88
CA GLY A 222 1.19 13.60 8.64
C GLY A 222 -0.17 14.08 8.10
N LEU A 223 -0.27 15.35 7.71
CA LEU A 223 -1.46 15.90 7.05
C LEU A 223 -1.67 15.28 5.67
N LEU A 224 -0.61 15.14 4.87
CA LEU A 224 -0.68 14.48 3.56
C LEU A 224 -1.16 13.02 3.67
N TYR A 225 -0.62 12.24 4.61
CA TYR A 225 -1.13 10.89 4.90
C TYR A 225 -2.60 10.91 5.26
N SER A 226 -3.02 11.87 6.09
CA SER A 226 -4.42 12.00 6.53
C SER A 226 -5.34 12.32 5.36
N VAL A 227 -4.98 13.29 4.51
CA VAL A 227 -5.74 13.64 3.31
C VAL A 227 -5.83 12.45 2.34
N GLY A 228 -4.72 11.76 2.11
CA GLY A 228 -4.70 10.54 1.29
C GLY A 228 -5.62 9.46 1.86
N ALA A 229 -5.57 9.22 3.17
CA ALA A 229 -6.39 8.21 3.84
C ALA A 229 -7.88 8.53 3.77
N VAL A 230 -8.25 9.81 3.91
CA VAL A 230 -9.63 10.29 3.71
C VAL A 230 -10.07 10.09 2.27
N ALA A 231 -9.22 10.41 1.28
CA ALA A 231 -9.53 10.17 -0.12
C ALA A 231 -9.78 8.68 -0.41
N TYR A 232 -8.95 7.81 0.16
CA TYR A 232 -9.11 6.35 0.08
C TYR A 232 -10.40 5.86 0.76
N ALA A 233 -10.72 6.36 1.95
CA ALA A 233 -11.91 5.98 2.70
C ALA A 233 -13.20 6.38 1.98
N THR A 234 -13.22 7.57 1.39
CA THR A 234 -14.41 8.18 0.76
C THR A 234 -14.57 7.81 -0.72
N LYS A 235 -13.59 7.12 -1.32
CA LYS A 235 -13.51 6.82 -2.76
C LYS A 235 -13.57 8.07 -3.66
N ARG A 236 -13.09 9.21 -3.17
CA ARG A 236 -13.08 10.50 -3.88
C ARG A 236 -11.83 11.31 -3.53
N PRO A 237 -11.38 12.23 -4.40
CA PRO A 237 -11.90 12.56 -5.73
C PRO A 237 -11.47 11.53 -6.79
N ASN A 238 -12.04 11.61 -8.00
CA ASN A 238 -11.54 10.89 -9.18
C ASN A 238 -11.12 11.90 -10.25
N PRO A 239 -9.90 12.48 -10.14
CA PRO A 239 -9.49 13.61 -10.98
C PRO A 239 -9.57 13.32 -12.48
N VAL A 240 -9.18 12.11 -12.91
CA VAL A 240 -9.25 11.67 -14.30
C VAL A 240 -9.87 10.26 -14.33
N PRO A 241 -11.20 10.14 -14.50
CA PRO A 241 -11.87 8.84 -14.49
C PRO A 241 -11.23 7.82 -15.44
N GLY A 242 -11.03 6.59 -14.96
CA GLY A 242 -10.37 5.51 -15.71
C GLY A 242 -8.83 5.61 -15.80
N VAL A 243 -8.22 6.74 -15.42
CA VAL A 243 -6.76 6.92 -15.46
C VAL A 243 -6.16 7.16 -14.08
N PHE A 244 -6.71 8.12 -13.34
CA PHE A 244 -6.24 8.58 -12.04
C PHE A 244 -7.44 8.86 -11.12
N GLY A 245 -7.67 7.97 -10.16
CA GLY A 245 -8.76 8.02 -9.20
C GLY A 245 -8.29 8.28 -7.77
N TYR A 246 -9.21 8.10 -6.82
CA TYR A 246 -8.96 8.30 -5.39
C TYR A 246 -7.81 7.45 -4.84
N HIS A 247 -7.60 6.27 -5.40
CA HIS A 247 -6.54 5.35 -4.97
C HIS A 247 -5.17 5.84 -5.43
N GLU A 248 -5.09 6.41 -6.64
CA GLU A 248 -3.88 7.05 -7.13
C GLU A 248 -3.60 8.35 -6.38
N VAL A 249 -4.63 9.11 -5.97
CA VAL A 249 -4.46 10.24 -5.03
C VAL A 249 -3.86 9.76 -3.72
N PHE A 250 -4.39 8.68 -3.14
CA PHE A 250 -3.83 8.09 -1.91
C PHE A 250 -2.36 7.69 -2.07
N HIS A 251 -2.01 7.01 -3.17
CA HIS A 251 -0.62 6.65 -3.45
C HIS A 251 0.29 7.88 -3.62
N ALA A 252 -0.17 8.90 -4.36
CA ALA A 252 0.60 10.13 -4.56
C ALA A 252 0.86 10.85 -3.23
N MET A 253 -0.17 11.02 -2.40
CA MET A 253 -0.04 11.63 -1.08
C MET A 253 0.89 10.82 -0.17
N THR A 254 0.81 9.49 -0.23
CA THR A 254 1.68 8.58 0.54
C THR A 254 3.15 8.74 0.15
N ILE A 255 3.46 8.90 -1.15
CA ILE A 255 4.83 9.11 -1.64
C ILE A 255 5.37 10.47 -1.18
N VAL A 256 4.60 11.55 -1.36
CA VAL A 256 5.05 12.89 -0.96
C VAL A 256 5.23 12.96 0.55
N ALA A 257 4.30 12.38 1.32
CA ALA A 257 4.42 12.28 2.77
C ALA A 257 5.66 11.47 3.20
N ALA A 258 5.95 10.35 2.52
CA ALA A 258 7.14 9.54 2.80
C ALA A 258 8.43 10.31 2.50
N ALA A 259 8.46 11.13 1.44
CA ALA A 259 9.59 12.00 1.15
C ALA A 259 9.78 13.08 2.23
N CYS A 260 8.69 13.68 2.73
CA CYS A 260 8.75 14.61 3.86
C CYS A 260 9.32 13.93 5.11
N HIS A 261 8.80 12.76 5.46
CA HIS A 261 9.25 12.01 6.64
C HIS A 261 10.69 11.51 6.51
N TYR A 262 11.10 11.07 5.32
CA TYR A 262 12.49 10.68 5.04
C TYR A 262 13.44 11.86 5.28
N THR A 263 13.07 13.04 4.78
CA THR A 263 13.86 14.26 4.95
C THR A 263 13.86 14.70 6.42
N ALA A 264 12.76 14.53 7.14
CA ALA A 264 12.70 14.79 8.58
C ALA A 264 13.61 13.84 9.37
N VAL A 265 13.69 12.56 9.00
CA VAL A 265 14.63 11.59 9.60
C VAL A 265 16.07 11.98 9.30
N TYR A 266 16.38 12.46 8.09
CA TYR A 266 17.70 13.04 7.80
C TYR A 266 18.07 14.14 8.80
N PHE A 267 17.20 15.13 9.03
CA PHE A 267 17.46 16.16 10.04
C PHE A 267 17.57 15.60 11.46
N ALA A 268 16.75 14.60 11.82
CA ALA A 268 16.84 13.95 13.12
C ALA A 268 18.21 13.28 13.34
N ILE A 269 18.84 12.72 12.31
CA ILE A 269 20.18 12.14 12.40
C ILE A 269 21.22 13.20 12.79
N TYR A 270 21.20 14.38 12.17
CA TYR A 270 22.23 15.40 12.35
C TYR A 270 21.99 16.37 13.50
N ASN A 271 20.73 16.56 13.92
CA ASN A 271 20.38 17.51 14.98
C ASN A 271 20.27 16.85 16.36
N SER A 272 20.14 15.52 16.39
CA SER A 272 19.92 14.78 17.62
C SER A 272 21.11 14.94 18.59
N PRO A 273 20.86 15.26 19.87
CA PRO A 273 21.92 15.31 20.89
C PRO A 273 22.31 13.90 21.40
N PHE A 274 21.74 12.85 20.80
CA PHE A 274 21.88 11.48 21.28
C PHE A 274 22.89 10.65 20.51
N VAL A 275 23.36 11.18 19.39
CA VAL A 275 24.35 10.59 18.47
C VAL A 275 25.61 11.42 18.45
#